data_AF-A0A959YRD8-F1
#
_entry.id   AF-A0A959YRD8-F1
#
_cell.length_a   1.000
_cell.length_b   1.000
_cell.length_c   1.000
_cell.angle_alpha   90.00
_cell.angle_beta   90.00
_cell.angle_gamma   90.00
#
_symmetry.space_group_name_H-M   'P 1'
#
loop_
_entity.id
_entity.type
_entity.pdbx_description
1 polymer ?
#
loop_
_entity_poly.entity_id
_entity_poly.type
_entity_poly.pdbx_seq_one_letter_code
_entity_poly.pdbx_strand_id
1 'polypeptide(L)' 'MNTLKIQNNWPGIRDRLKEKYDHLTDDDLNFREGEEDKLLVRLEQKTGRRREALIEEINQM' A
#
# COMPACT_ATOMS: atom_id res chain seq x y z
N MET A 1 1.02 -9.07 -16.13
CA MET A 1 0.57 -9.91 -14.99
C MET A 1 1.02 -9.19 -13.73
N ASN A 2 0.20 -8.27 -13.22
CA ASN A 2 0.58 -7.43 -12.07
C ASN A 2 -0.17 -7.92 -10.84
N THR A 3 0.20 -9.11 -10.36
CA THR A 3 -0.23 -9.59 -9.05
C THR A 3 0.48 -8.74 -8.02
N LEU A 4 -0.24 -8.03 -7.16
CA LEU A 4 0.34 -7.27 -6.06
C LEU A 4 1.17 -8.24 -5.20
N LYS A 5 2.50 -8.12 -5.22
CA LYS A 5 3.40 -8.94 -4.39
C LYS A 5 3.43 -8.46 -2.93
N ILE A 6 2.39 -7.74 -2.54
CA ILE A 6 2.27 -7.10 -1.24
C ILE A 6 2.20 -8.14 -0.13
N GLN A 7 1.60 -9.30 -0.38
CA GLN A 7 1.38 -10.32 0.65
C GLN A 7 2.66 -10.85 1.30
N ASN A 8 3.77 -10.98 0.57
CA ASN A 8 4.99 -11.55 1.13
C ASN A 8 5.85 -10.52 1.90
N ASN A 9 5.79 -9.25 1.53
CA ASN A 9 6.63 -8.19 2.10
C ASN A 9 5.85 -6.99 2.65
N TRP A 10 4.55 -7.16 2.93
CA TRP A 10 3.70 -6.07 3.42
C TRP A 10 4.27 -5.34 4.65
N PRO A 11 4.85 -6.02 5.66
CA PRO A 11 5.43 -5.32 6.81
C PRO A 11 6.51 -4.31 6.40
N GLY A 12 7.44 -4.71 5.52
CA GLY A 12 8.50 -3.81 5.05
C GLY A 12 8.01 -2.69 4.14
N ILE A 13 7.06 -3.01 3.26
CA ILE A 13 6.41 -2.01 2.39
C ILE A 13 5.64 -0.99 3.24
N ARG A 14 4.92 -1.46 4.26
CA ARG A 14 4.16 -0.62 5.19
C ARG A 14 5.07 0.36 5.92
N ASP A 15 6.19 -0.11 6.47
CA ASP A 15 7.14 0.75 7.16
C ASP A 15 7.68 1.84 6.23
N ARG A 16 8.06 1.50 4.99
CA ARG A 16 8.48 2.48 3.98
C ARG A 16 7.37 3.45 3.56
N LEU A 17 6.13 2.96 3.40
CA LEU A 17 4.99 3.81 3.09
C LEU A 17 4.72 4.80 4.22
N LYS A 18 4.86 4.37 5.48
CA LYS A 18 4.79 5.25 6.65
C LYS A 18 5.88 6.32 6.65
N GLU A 19 7.12 5.93 6.38
CA GLU A 19 8.24 6.89 6.28
C GLU A 19 8.03 7.89 5.14
N LYS A 20 7.44 7.46 4.02
CA LYS A 20 7.20 8.31 2.86
C LYS A 20 5.97 9.20 3.02
N TYR A 21 4.95 8.70 3.69
CA TYR A 21 3.64 9.34 3.85
C TYR A 21 3.33 9.48 5.34
N ASP A 22 3.75 10.60 5.92
CA ASP A 22 3.55 10.96 7.34
C ASP A 22 2.07 10.92 7.80
N HIS A 23 1.14 11.03 6.86
CA HIS A 23 -0.30 10.98 7.11
C HIS A 23 -0.89 9.56 7.12
N LEU A 24 -0.11 8.54 6.75
CA LEU A 24 -0.55 7.15 6.81
C LEU A 24 -0.35 6.59 8.21
N THR A 25 -1.40 5.99 8.75
CA THR A 25 -1.35 5.32 10.06
C THR A 25 -1.28 3.80 9.91
N ASP A 26 -0.94 3.11 10.99
CA ASP A 26 -0.97 1.63 11.03
C ASP A 26 -2.35 1.06 10.66
N ASP A 27 -3.42 1.80 10.96
CA ASP A 27 -4.79 1.40 10.61
C ASP A 27 -5.08 1.54 9.11
N ASP A 28 -4.59 2.63 8.50
CA ASP A 28 -4.69 2.83 7.05
C ASP A 28 -3.91 1.77 6.27
N LEU A 29 -2.79 1.32 6.85
CA LEU A 29 -1.93 0.27 6.31
C LEU A 29 -2.23 -1.12 6.88
N ASN A 30 -3.42 -1.30 7.47
CA ASN A 30 -3.86 -2.60 7.91
C ASN A 30 -4.32 -3.40 6.68
N PHE A 31 -3.48 -4.32 6.25
CA PHE A 31 -3.74 -5.22 5.13
C PHE A 31 -4.02 -6.62 5.65
N ARG A 32 -5.04 -7.25 5.08
CA ARG A 32 -5.32 -8.67 5.25
C ARG A 32 -5.41 -9.32 3.89
N GLU A 33 -5.06 -10.59 3.83
CA GLU A 33 -5.20 -11.40 2.62
C GLU A 33 -6.64 -11.33 2.09
N GLY A 34 -6.78 -10.94 0.81
CA GLY A 34 -8.07 -10.69 0.17
C GLY A 34 -8.62 -9.25 0.29
N GLU A 35 -7.97 -8.36 1.07
CA GLU A 35 -8.35 -6.94 1.20
C GLU A 35 -7.48 -5.98 0.37
N GLU A 36 -6.78 -6.50 -0.65
CA GLU A 36 -5.88 -5.72 -1.51
C GLU A 36 -6.60 -4.54 -2.17
N ASP A 37 -7.85 -4.77 -2.58
CA ASP A 37 -8.69 -3.74 -3.18
C ASP A 37 -9.00 -2.60 -2.22
N LYS A 38 -9.40 -2.92 -0.99
CA LYS A 38 -9.72 -1.94 0.04
C LYS A 38 -8.51 -1.15 0.48
N LEU A 39 -7.38 -1.84 0.67
CA LEU A 39 -6.11 -1.20 1.03
C LEU A 39 -5.73 -0.17 -0.04
N LEU A 40 -5.81 -0.56 -1.31
CA LEU A 40 -5.47 0.31 -2.42
C LEU A 40 -6.39 1.52 -2.54
N VAL A 41 -7.70 1.34 -2.33
CA VAL A 41 -8.66 2.46 -2.31
C VAL A 41 -8.37 3.41 -1.14
N ARG A 42 -8.06 2.89 0.06
CA ARG A 42 -7.65 3.72 1.21
C ARG A 42 -6.37 4.49 0.92
N LEU A 43 -5.36 3.82 0.41
CA LEU A 43 -4.09 4.44 0.04
C LEU A 43 -4.29 5.53 -1.00
N GLU A 44 -5.11 5.28 -2.02
CA GLU A 44 -5.43 6.29 -3.04
C GLU A 44 -6.11 7.52 -2.43
N GLN A 45 -7.07 7.33 -1.51
CA GLN A 45 -7.74 8.43 -0.83
C GLN A 45 -6.81 9.21 0.12
N LYS A 46 -5.92 8.52 0.84
CA LYS A 46 -5.02 9.14 1.82
C LYS A 46 -3.84 9.85 1.16
N THR A 47 -3.18 9.17 0.22
CA THR A 47 -2.00 9.69 -0.47
C THR A 47 -2.34 10.58 -1.66
N GLY A 48 -3.57 10.53 -2.16
CA GLY A 48 -3.99 11.20 -3.40
C GLY A 48 -3.36 10.62 -4.67
N ARG A 49 -2.68 9.47 -4.57
CA ARG A 49 -2.02 8.78 -5.69
C ARG A 49 -2.96 7.78 -6.33
N ARG A 50 -2.89 7.64 -7.65
CA ARG A 50 -3.63 6.59 -8.36
C ARG A 50 -3.19 5.20 -7.92
N ARG A 51 -4.14 4.28 -7.89
CA ARG A 51 -3.93 2.87 -7.62
C ARG A 51 -2.74 2.25 -8.36
N GLU A 52 -2.60 2.53 -9.66
CA GLU A 52 -1.48 2.03 -10.48
C GLU A 52 -0.12 2.53 -9.98
N ALA A 53 -0.02 3.82 -9.66
CA ALA A 53 1.22 4.41 -9.15
C ALA A 53 1.59 3.83 -7.78
N LEU A 54 0.60 3.56 -6.92
CA LEU A 54 0.80 2.89 -5.64
C LEU A 54 1.29 1.46 -5.84
N ILE A 55 0.69 0.71 -6.77
CA ILE A 55 1.13 -0.65 -7.11
C ILE A 55 2.57 -0.65 -7.64
N GLU A 56 2.93 0.32 -8.49
CA GLU A 56 4.29 0.48 -8.98
C GLU A 56 5.25 0.81 -7.83
N GLU A 57 4.94 1.80 -7.00
CA GLU A 57 5.73 2.16 -5.82
C GLU A 57 5.96 0.94 -4.92
N ILE A 58 4.90 0.22 -4.60
CA ILE A 58 4.94 -0.97 -3.75
C ILE A 58 5.79 -2.08 -4.38
N ASN A 59 5.73 -2.26 -5.70
CA ASN A 59 6.54 -3.25 -6.42
C ASN A 59 8.00 -2.81 -6.60
N GLN A 60 8.30 -1.51 -6.52
CA GLN A 60 9.65 -0.96 -6.60
C GLN A 60 10.37 -0.92 -5.24
N MET A 61 9.65 -1.16 -4.14
CA MET A 61 10.19 -1.18 -2.77
C MET A 61 10.82 -2.53 -2.42
#